data_AF-A0A918C453-F1
#
_entry.id   AF-A0A918C453-F1
#
_cell.length_a   1.000
_cell.length_b   1.000
_cell.length_c   1.000
_cell.angle_alpha   90.00
_cell.angle_beta   90.00
_cell.angle_gamma   90.00
#
_symmetry.space_group_name_H-M   'P 1'
#
loop_
_entity.id
_entity.type
_entity.pdbx_description
1 polymer ?
#
loop_
_entity_poly.entity_id
_entity_poly.type
_entity_poly.pdbx_seq_one_letter_code
_entity_poly.pdbx_strand_id
1 'polypeptide(L)'
;MTEAMTDEPTRPAAEPATENTGVAVVTLPQDELSRRFAREKDQGRRAGVRDLLGQLGFESAKALTEFVENQRQAEQQRRDAEQARLSEAERREQAAAERERQAQDREAEATARERDAARRAVLVGLGATGAELEDAVALLARRIEPDADDSTLVQAAEELKQRRPELFGARSPQPPTAPPSGSPSNIPGRSGSTPPRPGQFGLDLARRRGHLREP
;
A
#
# COMPACT_ATOMS: atom_id res chain seq x y z
N MET A 1 31.95 120.90 10.14
CA MET A 1 31.45 119.69 9.47
C MET A 1 32.56 119.22 8.54
N THR A 2 32.89 117.93 8.58
CA THR A 2 33.70 117.12 7.61
C THR A 2 35.19 117.47 7.46
N GLU A 3 36.11 116.62 7.97
CA GLU A 3 36.77 115.46 7.29
C GLU A 3 37.88 115.90 6.31
N ALA A 4 39.02 115.24 6.08
CA ALA A 4 39.77 114.10 6.62
C ALA A 4 41.10 114.05 5.80
N MET A 5 42.00 113.10 6.11
CA MET A 5 43.13 112.62 5.27
C MET A 5 44.38 113.54 5.19
N THR A 6 45.62 113.07 5.33
CA THR A 6 46.21 111.75 5.06
C THR A 6 47.36 111.40 6.02
N ASP A 7 47.39 110.12 6.39
CA ASP A 7 48.44 109.39 7.07
C ASP A 7 49.45 108.85 6.04
N GLU A 8 50.75 108.90 6.35
CA GLU A 8 51.78 108.11 5.66
C GLU A 8 52.84 107.72 6.69
N PRO A 9 53.02 106.41 6.97
CA PRO A 9 54.25 105.94 7.59
C PRO A 9 55.02 105.03 6.62
N THR A 10 56.26 105.46 6.40
CA THR A 10 57.41 104.73 5.89
C THR A 10 57.49 103.28 6.40
N ARG A 11 57.58 102.35 5.44
CA ARG A 11 57.93 100.93 5.65
C ARG A 11 59.32 100.79 6.26
N PRO A 12 59.53 99.76 7.11
CA PRO A 12 60.71 98.94 6.89
C PRO A 12 60.49 97.43 7.02
N ALA A 13 61.28 96.73 6.20
CA ALA A 13 61.94 95.44 6.39
C ALA A 13 61.12 94.16 6.64
N ALA A 14 61.38 93.20 5.74
CA ALA A 14 60.98 91.82 5.77
C ALA A 14 61.63 91.04 6.93
N GLU A 15 60.83 90.19 7.56
CA GLU A 15 61.31 89.08 8.39
C GLU A 15 61.49 87.81 7.53
N PRO A 16 62.47 86.94 7.85
CA PRO A 16 62.81 85.81 7.01
C PRO A 16 61.76 84.70 7.11
N ALA A 17 61.38 84.16 5.96
CA ALA A 17 60.55 82.97 5.84
C ALA A 17 61.23 81.78 6.54
N THR A 18 60.61 81.28 7.61
CA THR A 18 60.88 79.93 8.12
C THR A 18 60.05 78.94 7.30
N GLU A 19 60.75 78.12 6.52
CA GLU A 19 60.23 76.92 5.90
C GLU A 19 59.72 75.96 6.99
N ASN A 20 58.44 76.05 7.31
CA ASN A 20 57.75 75.02 8.08
C ASN A 20 57.22 73.97 7.09
N THR A 21 58.02 72.95 6.77
CA THR A 21 57.49 71.61 6.46
C THR A 21 56.85 71.05 7.73
N GLY A 22 55.75 71.67 8.15
CA GLY A 22 54.94 71.23 9.26
C GLY A 22 54.08 70.07 8.80
N VAL A 23 54.46 68.85 9.16
CA VAL A 23 53.44 67.82 9.38
C VAL A 23 52.52 68.39 10.45
N ALA A 24 51.36 68.89 10.07
CA ALA A 24 50.36 69.37 11.01
C ALA A 24 49.96 68.20 11.89
N VAL A 25 50.47 68.16 13.12
CA VAL A 25 50.09 67.16 14.12
C VAL A 25 48.68 67.51 14.57
N VAL A 26 47.68 66.88 13.95
CA VAL A 26 46.28 67.02 14.34
C VAL A 26 46.02 66.06 15.51
N THR A 27 45.93 66.60 16.72
CA THR A 27 45.49 65.86 17.91
C THR A 27 43.96 65.79 17.95
N LEU A 28 43.41 64.68 17.44
CA LEU A 28 41.97 64.40 17.52
C LEU A 28 41.63 63.64 18.80
N PRO A 29 40.55 64.03 19.51
CA PRO A 29 40.05 63.25 20.65
C PRO A 29 39.56 61.86 20.19
N GLN A 30 39.77 60.85 21.02
CA GLN A 30 39.50 59.43 20.72
C GLN A 30 38.04 59.14 20.34
N ASP A 31 37.09 59.88 20.92
CA ASP A 31 35.67 59.77 20.58
C ASP A 31 35.37 60.26 19.16
N GLU A 32 36.08 61.28 18.69
CA GLU A 32 35.93 61.80 17.34
C GLU A 32 36.53 60.85 16.31
N LEU A 33 37.69 60.23 16.62
CA LEU A 33 38.28 59.17 15.80
C LEU A 33 37.35 57.96 15.68
N SER A 34 36.77 57.51 16.79
CA SER A 34 35.84 56.39 16.80
C SER A 34 34.60 56.66 15.95
N ARG A 35 34.06 57.89 15.99
CA ARG A 35 32.95 58.31 15.13
C ARG A 35 33.33 58.35 13.65
N ARG A 36 34.54 58.80 13.30
CA ARG A 36 35.03 58.82 11.91
C ARG A 36 35.20 57.41 11.38
N PHE A 37 35.81 56.50 12.14
CA PHE A 37 35.96 55.10 11.74
C PHE A 37 34.62 54.38 11.59
N ALA A 38 33.66 54.62 12.48
CA ALA A 38 32.32 54.05 12.34
C ALA A 38 31.64 54.49 11.03
N ARG A 39 31.71 55.79 10.70
CA ARG A 39 31.17 56.33 9.46
C ARG A 39 31.87 55.77 8.22
N GLU A 40 33.19 55.68 8.26
CA GLU A 40 34.00 55.13 7.15
C GLU A 40 33.68 53.64 6.92
N LYS A 41 33.57 52.86 7.99
CA LYS A 41 33.15 51.45 7.92
C LYS A 41 31.74 51.29 7.36
N ASP A 42 30.80 52.14 7.79
CA ASP A 42 29.43 52.13 7.29
C ASP A 42 29.36 52.51 5.80
N GLN A 43 30.16 53.49 5.37
CA GLN A 43 30.27 53.88 3.96
C GLN A 43 30.87 52.75 3.12
N GLY A 44 31.96 52.13 3.59
CA GLY A 44 32.58 50.97 2.92
C GLY A 44 31.61 49.78 2.82
N ARG A 45 30.85 49.48 3.88
CA ARG A 45 29.83 48.42 3.87
C ARG A 45 28.73 48.72 2.86
N ARG A 46 28.24 49.96 2.80
CA ARG A 46 27.19 50.37 1.84
C ARG A 46 27.70 50.39 0.40
N ALA A 47 28.97 50.78 0.18
CA ALA A 47 29.61 50.74 -1.13
C ALA A 47 29.75 49.29 -1.61
N GLY A 48 30.28 48.39 -0.77
CA GLY A 48 30.41 46.97 -1.10
C GLY A 48 29.07 46.29 -1.38
N VAL A 49 28.00 46.61 -0.63
CA VAL A 49 26.66 46.09 -0.92
C VAL A 49 26.13 46.61 -2.27
N ARG A 50 26.38 47.88 -2.61
CA ARG A 50 25.98 48.42 -3.93
C ARG A 50 26.74 47.78 -5.08
N ASP A 51 28.05 47.57 -4.94
CA ASP A 51 28.86 46.91 -5.96
C ASP A 51 28.41 45.47 -6.17
N LEU A 52 28.13 44.72 -5.10
CA LEU A 52 27.61 43.35 -5.19
C LEU A 52 26.24 43.31 -5.88
N LEU A 53 25.33 44.22 -5.54
CA LEU A 53 24.04 44.33 -6.20
C LEU A 53 24.20 44.66 -7.69
N GLY A 54 25.11 45.58 -8.02
CA GLY A 54 25.42 45.93 -9.41
C GLY A 54 26.01 44.77 -10.21
N GLN A 55 26.95 44.00 -9.63
CA GLN A 55 27.52 42.79 -10.25
C GLN A 55 26.47 41.70 -10.49
N LEU A 56 25.50 41.58 -9.57
CA LEU A 56 24.39 40.64 -9.67
C LEU A 56 23.24 41.17 -10.55
N GLY A 57 23.34 42.42 -11.05
CA GLY A 57 22.34 43.05 -11.92
C GLY A 57 21.09 43.58 -11.21
N PHE A 58 21.13 43.74 -9.88
CA PHE A 58 20.02 44.27 -9.11
C PHE A 58 20.18 45.77 -8.82
N GLU A 59 19.11 46.53 -9.07
CA GLU A 59 19.09 47.97 -8.80
C GLU A 59 19.03 48.31 -7.29
N SER A 60 18.56 47.36 -6.47
CA SER A 60 18.45 47.52 -5.03
C SER A 60 18.43 46.19 -4.28
N ALA A 61 18.74 46.23 -2.99
CA ALA A 61 18.61 45.06 -2.11
C ALA A 61 17.17 44.52 -2.08
N LYS A 62 16.18 45.42 -2.21
CA LYS A 62 14.77 45.05 -2.27
C LYS A 62 14.45 44.21 -3.51
N ALA A 63 14.99 44.59 -4.67
CA ALA A 63 14.81 43.84 -5.92
C ALA A 63 15.41 42.43 -5.83
N LEU A 64 16.56 42.28 -5.17
CA LEU A 64 17.15 40.96 -4.91
C LEU A 64 16.25 40.11 -3.99
N THR A 65 15.70 40.70 -2.93
CA THR A 65 14.78 39.99 -2.02
C THR A 65 13.52 39.54 -2.74
N GLU A 66 12.87 40.43 -3.50
CA GLU A 66 11.68 40.12 -4.29
C GLU A 66 11.96 39.02 -5.32
N PHE A 67 13.12 39.06 -6.00
CA PHE A 67 13.52 38.01 -6.94
C PHE A 67 13.65 36.64 -6.26
N VAL A 68 14.36 36.57 -5.13
CA VAL A 68 14.55 35.32 -4.38
C VAL A 68 13.21 34.79 -3.85
N GLU A 69 12.34 35.65 -3.36
CA GLU A 69 11.00 35.27 -2.89
C GLU A 69 10.14 34.75 -4.05
N ASN A 70 10.11 35.45 -5.19
CA ASN A 70 9.39 35.01 -6.38
C ASN A 70 9.92 33.68 -6.90
N GLN A 71 11.24 33.49 -6.91
CA GLN A 71 11.87 32.24 -7.33
C GLN A 71 11.46 31.08 -6.40
N ARG A 72 11.52 31.30 -5.08
CA ARG A 72 11.08 30.29 -4.09
C ARG A 72 9.60 29.95 -4.25
N GLN A 73 8.75 30.95 -4.45
CA GLN A 73 7.32 30.73 -4.67
C GLN A 73 7.05 29.96 -5.95
N ALA A 74 7.75 30.27 -7.04
CA ALA A 74 7.61 29.56 -8.31
C ALA A 74 8.08 28.09 -8.20
N GLU A 75 9.18 27.83 -7.50
CA GLU A 75 9.64 26.47 -7.23
C GLU A 75 8.65 25.70 -6.35
N GLN A 76 8.11 26.33 -5.31
CA GLN A 76 7.11 25.73 -4.45
C GLN A 76 5.83 25.38 -5.23
N GLN A 77 5.32 26.31 -6.03
CA GLN A 77 4.16 26.09 -6.89
C GLN A 77 4.38 24.95 -7.89
N ARG A 78 5.59 24.82 -8.46
CA ARG A 78 5.93 23.70 -9.35
C ARG A 78 5.89 22.37 -8.60
N ARG A 79 6.49 22.31 -7.41
CA ARG A 79 6.48 21.10 -6.57
C ARG A 79 5.06 20.71 -6.18
N ASP A 80 4.25 21.67 -5.76
CA ASP A 80 2.86 21.42 -5.38
C ASP A 80 2.03 20.94 -6.58
N ALA A 81 2.25 21.52 -7.77
CA ALA A 81 1.59 21.09 -9.00
C ALA A 81 2.03 19.70 -9.45
N GLU A 82 3.31 19.35 -9.31
CA GLU A 82 3.84 18.01 -9.59
C GLU A 82 3.26 16.98 -8.61
N GLN A 83 3.22 17.29 -7.32
CA GLN A 83 2.60 16.44 -6.30
C GLN A 83 1.11 16.23 -6.57
N ALA A 84 0.38 17.29 -6.94
CA ALA A 84 -1.03 17.18 -7.32
C ALA A 84 -1.21 16.26 -8.53
N ARG A 85 -0.39 16.40 -9.57
CA ARG A 85 -0.42 15.54 -10.76
C ARG A 85 -0.13 14.07 -10.45
N LEU A 86 0.87 13.81 -9.60
CA LEU A 86 1.18 12.45 -9.14
C LEU A 86 -0.02 11.87 -8.39
N SER A 87 -0.61 12.63 -7.47
CA SER A 87 -1.77 12.18 -6.70
C SER A 87 -3.02 11.91 -7.56
N GLU A 88 -3.23 12.69 -8.63
CA GLU A 88 -4.31 12.43 -9.58
C GLU A 88 -4.06 11.19 -10.44
N ALA A 89 -2.81 10.97 -10.86
CA ALA A 89 -2.42 9.77 -11.59
C ALA A 89 -2.62 8.51 -10.74
N GLU A 90 -2.18 8.53 -9.47
CA GLU A 90 -2.38 7.44 -8.52
C GLU A 90 -3.87 7.12 -8.31
N ARG A 91 -4.73 8.13 -8.16
CA ARG A 91 -6.18 7.90 -8.05
C ARG A 91 -6.77 7.27 -9.30
N ARG A 92 -6.32 7.68 -10.49
CA ARG A 92 -6.78 7.10 -11.76
C ARG A 92 -6.34 5.65 -11.91
N GLU A 93 -5.12 5.33 -11.49
CA GLU A 93 -4.59 3.97 -11.49
C GLU A 93 -5.37 3.08 -10.52
N GLN A 94 -5.60 3.54 -9.29
CA GLN A 94 -6.43 2.81 -8.31
C GLN A 94 -7.84 2.55 -8.86
N ALA A 95 -8.49 3.58 -9.43
CA ALA A 95 -9.82 3.43 -10.03
C ALA A 95 -9.83 2.52 -11.29
N ALA A 96 -8.72 2.40 -12.01
CA ALA A 96 -8.59 1.45 -13.11
C ALA A 96 -8.42 0.02 -12.59
N ALA A 97 -7.52 -0.18 -11.61
CA ALA A 97 -7.28 -1.47 -10.97
C ALA A 97 -8.54 -2.03 -10.29
N GLU A 98 -9.34 -1.18 -9.64
CA GLU A 98 -10.62 -1.58 -9.05
C GLU A 98 -11.64 -2.02 -10.12
N ARG A 99 -11.72 -1.30 -11.26
CA ARG A 99 -12.59 -1.68 -12.37
C ARG A 99 -12.16 -2.99 -13.02
N GLU A 100 -10.87 -3.22 -13.14
CA GLU A 100 -10.31 -4.49 -13.65
C GLU A 100 -10.64 -5.64 -12.71
N ARG A 101 -10.44 -5.49 -11.39
CA ARG A 101 -10.83 -6.50 -10.41
C ARG A 101 -12.32 -6.81 -10.48
N GLN A 102 -13.17 -5.79 -10.52
CA GLN A 102 -14.62 -5.99 -10.66
C GLN A 102 -15.03 -6.66 -11.97
N ALA A 103 -14.26 -6.47 -13.05
CA ALA A 103 -14.50 -7.18 -14.31
C ALA A 103 -14.07 -8.65 -14.19
N GLN A 104 -12.88 -8.90 -13.64
CA GLN A 104 -12.36 -10.25 -13.39
C GLN A 104 -13.28 -11.05 -12.47
N ASP A 105 -13.79 -10.45 -11.40
CA ASP A 105 -14.72 -11.10 -10.48
C ASP A 105 -16.03 -11.49 -11.19
N ARG A 106 -16.54 -10.62 -12.07
CA ARG A 106 -17.74 -10.90 -12.87
C ARG A 106 -17.52 -12.00 -13.89
N GLU A 107 -16.36 -12.05 -14.54
CA GLU A 107 -15.99 -13.11 -15.47
C GLU A 107 -15.78 -14.44 -14.74
N ALA A 108 -15.12 -14.43 -13.58
CA ALA A 108 -14.94 -15.60 -12.73
C ALA A 108 -16.30 -16.15 -12.25
N GLU A 109 -17.22 -15.28 -11.86
CA GLU A 109 -18.57 -15.71 -11.48
C GLU A 109 -19.35 -16.28 -12.66
N ALA A 110 -19.28 -15.65 -13.84
CA ALA A 110 -19.94 -16.13 -15.05
C ALA A 110 -19.42 -17.51 -15.47
N THR A 111 -18.09 -17.69 -15.49
CA THR A 111 -17.45 -18.97 -15.82
C THR A 111 -17.78 -20.06 -14.80
N ALA A 112 -17.85 -19.72 -13.50
CA ALA A 112 -18.31 -20.66 -12.48
C ALA A 112 -19.76 -21.12 -12.73
N ARG A 113 -20.68 -20.19 -13.04
CA ARG A 113 -22.08 -20.54 -13.36
C ARG A 113 -22.19 -21.40 -14.62
N GLU A 114 -21.41 -21.12 -15.66
CA GLU A 114 -21.37 -21.92 -16.89
C GLU A 114 -20.90 -23.36 -16.62
N ARG A 115 -19.87 -23.52 -15.78
CA ARG A 115 -19.37 -24.84 -15.39
C ARG A 115 -20.37 -25.62 -14.56
N ASP A 116 -21.03 -24.98 -13.60
CA ASP A 116 -22.08 -25.61 -12.81
C ASP A 116 -23.25 -26.05 -13.70
N ALA A 117 -23.63 -25.23 -14.68
CA ALA A 117 -24.64 -25.59 -15.67
C ALA A 117 -24.20 -26.78 -16.55
N ALA A 118 -22.94 -26.82 -17.00
CA ALA A 118 -22.39 -27.93 -17.77
C ALA A 118 -22.39 -29.25 -16.97
N ARG A 119 -21.99 -29.20 -15.69
CA ARG A 119 -22.05 -30.36 -14.77
C ARG A 119 -23.47 -30.89 -14.63
N ARG A 120 -24.42 -29.99 -14.40
CA ARG A 120 -25.86 -30.35 -14.30
C ARG A 120 -26.37 -30.94 -15.62
N ALA A 121 -26.00 -30.36 -16.75
CA ALA A 121 -26.43 -30.84 -18.07
C ALA A 121 -25.98 -32.29 -18.34
N VAL A 122 -24.72 -32.64 -18.01
CA VAL A 122 -24.23 -34.01 -18.17
C VAL A 122 -24.96 -34.98 -17.25
N LEU A 123 -25.16 -34.63 -15.98
CA LEU A 123 -25.86 -35.50 -15.02
C LEU A 123 -27.33 -35.72 -15.40
N VAL A 124 -28.02 -34.66 -15.86
CA VAL A 124 -29.39 -34.76 -16.38
C VAL A 124 -29.43 -35.64 -17.63
N GLY A 125 -28.48 -35.49 -18.55
CA GLY A 125 -28.35 -36.36 -19.74
C GLY A 125 -28.17 -37.84 -19.39
N LEU A 126 -27.57 -38.14 -18.24
CA LEU A 126 -27.39 -39.51 -17.73
C LEU A 126 -28.60 -40.06 -16.95
N GLY A 127 -29.61 -39.23 -16.69
CA GLY A 127 -30.86 -39.59 -16.02
C GLY A 127 -31.00 -39.11 -14.57
N ALA A 128 -30.09 -38.27 -14.06
CA ALA A 128 -30.24 -37.69 -12.72
C ALA A 128 -31.31 -36.58 -12.74
N THR A 129 -32.23 -36.61 -11.77
CA THR A 129 -33.34 -35.64 -11.68
C THR A 129 -33.62 -35.28 -10.23
N GLY A 130 -34.30 -34.16 -9.98
CA GLY A 130 -34.83 -33.84 -8.65
C GLY A 130 -33.75 -33.68 -7.57
N ALA A 131 -33.97 -34.27 -6.40
CA ALA A 131 -33.05 -34.18 -5.26
C ALA A 131 -31.76 -34.99 -5.51
N GLU A 132 -31.89 -36.08 -6.25
CA GLU A 132 -30.82 -36.98 -6.64
C GLU A 132 -29.82 -36.29 -7.58
N LEU A 133 -30.29 -35.31 -8.38
CA LEU A 133 -29.43 -34.46 -9.20
C LEU A 133 -28.52 -33.57 -8.33
N GLU A 134 -29.05 -32.90 -7.31
CA GLU A 134 -28.24 -32.05 -6.43
C GLU A 134 -27.23 -32.87 -5.63
N ASP A 135 -27.63 -34.06 -5.16
CA ASP A 135 -26.72 -35.01 -4.51
C ASP A 135 -25.62 -35.51 -5.47
N ALA A 136 -25.98 -35.82 -6.72
CA ALA A 136 -25.01 -36.20 -7.74
C ALA A 136 -24.03 -35.07 -8.06
N VAL A 137 -24.51 -33.82 -8.16
CA VAL A 137 -23.67 -32.63 -8.35
C VAL A 137 -22.68 -32.46 -7.18
N ALA A 138 -23.15 -32.58 -5.94
CA ALA A 138 -22.28 -32.46 -4.75
C ALA A 138 -21.20 -33.56 -4.69
N LEU A 139 -21.56 -34.79 -5.08
CA LEU A 139 -20.61 -35.91 -5.14
C LEU A 139 -19.59 -35.76 -6.28
N LEU A 140 -20.03 -35.26 -7.43
CA LEU A 140 -19.17 -34.98 -8.57
C LEU A 140 -18.18 -33.85 -8.25
N ALA A 141 -18.66 -32.77 -7.63
CA ALA A 141 -17.84 -31.62 -7.24
C ALA A 141 -16.75 -31.97 -6.21
N ARG A 142 -16.96 -32.98 -5.36
CA ARG A 142 -15.94 -33.45 -4.41
C ARG A 142 -14.84 -34.30 -5.07
N ARG A 143 -15.13 -34.87 -6.24
CA ARG A 143 -14.28 -35.88 -6.88
C ARG A 143 -13.45 -35.33 -8.02
N ILE A 144 -13.87 -34.22 -8.60
CA ILE A 144 -13.25 -33.60 -9.76
C ILE A 144 -12.88 -32.16 -9.43
N GLU A 145 -11.71 -31.73 -9.89
CA GLU A 145 -11.27 -30.33 -9.80
C GLU A 145 -12.31 -29.38 -10.46
N PRO A 146 -12.51 -28.16 -9.94
CA PRO A 146 -13.35 -27.12 -10.56
C PRO A 146 -13.10 -26.92 -12.07
N ASP A 147 -11.83 -27.01 -12.50
CA ASP A 147 -11.39 -26.72 -13.87
C ASP A 147 -11.18 -27.95 -14.77
N ALA A 148 -11.70 -29.12 -14.39
CA ALA A 148 -11.51 -30.32 -15.20
C ALA A 148 -12.26 -30.26 -16.53
N ASP A 149 -11.58 -30.75 -17.58
CA ASP A 149 -12.10 -30.80 -18.95
C ASP A 149 -13.39 -31.63 -19.08
N ASP A 150 -14.19 -31.33 -20.10
CA ASP A 150 -15.49 -31.96 -20.38
C ASP A 150 -15.40 -33.50 -20.47
N SER A 151 -14.33 -34.04 -21.04
CA SER A 151 -14.13 -35.50 -21.12
C SER A 151 -13.97 -36.15 -19.75
N THR A 152 -13.28 -35.48 -18.83
CA THR A 152 -13.06 -35.95 -17.46
C THR A 152 -14.36 -35.89 -16.67
N LEU A 153 -15.15 -34.84 -16.89
CA LEU A 153 -16.47 -34.66 -16.30
C LEU A 153 -17.43 -35.78 -16.73
N VAL A 154 -17.47 -36.11 -18.02
CA VAL A 154 -18.31 -37.22 -18.54
C VAL A 154 -17.87 -38.56 -17.98
N GLN A 155 -16.57 -38.86 -17.98
CA GLN A 155 -16.05 -40.12 -17.43
C GLN A 155 -16.38 -40.29 -15.95
N ALA A 156 -16.17 -39.25 -15.15
CA ALA A 156 -16.46 -39.29 -13.73
C ALA A 156 -17.96 -39.38 -13.43
N ALA A 157 -18.81 -38.79 -14.28
CA ALA A 157 -20.26 -38.92 -14.17
C ALA A 157 -20.73 -40.36 -14.50
N GLU A 158 -20.13 -41.01 -15.51
CA GLU A 158 -20.37 -42.43 -15.82
C GLU A 158 -19.90 -43.35 -14.69
N GLU A 159 -18.72 -43.10 -14.12
CA GLU A 159 -18.26 -43.85 -12.95
C GLU A 159 -19.18 -43.68 -11.73
N LEU A 160 -19.72 -42.47 -11.54
CA LEU A 160 -20.66 -42.19 -10.47
C LEU A 160 -21.96 -43.00 -10.69
N LYS A 161 -22.45 -43.07 -11.92
CA LYS A 161 -23.60 -43.88 -12.32
C LYS A 161 -23.39 -45.37 -12.06
N GLN A 162 -22.21 -45.90 -12.38
CA GLN A 162 -21.88 -47.30 -12.10
C GLN A 162 -21.87 -47.60 -10.59
N ARG A 163 -21.37 -46.68 -9.77
CA ARG A 163 -21.30 -46.85 -8.31
C ARG A 163 -22.62 -46.61 -7.59
N ARG A 164 -23.45 -45.72 -8.13
CA ARG A 164 -24.70 -45.26 -7.51
C ARG A 164 -25.81 -45.15 -8.55
N PRO A 165 -26.32 -46.28 -9.05
CA PRO A 165 -27.37 -46.29 -10.07
C PRO A 165 -28.66 -45.61 -9.58
N GLU A 166 -28.94 -45.64 -8.28
CA GLU A 166 -30.12 -45.00 -7.67
C GLU A 166 -30.20 -43.49 -7.93
N LEU A 167 -29.05 -42.81 -8.07
CA LEU A 167 -29.01 -41.37 -8.34
C LEU A 167 -29.47 -41.00 -9.77
N PHE A 168 -29.55 -42.00 -10.65
CA PHE A 168 -29.90 -41.85 -12.06
C PHE A 168 -31.23 -42.56 -12.40
N GLY A 169 -32.09 -42.77 -11.38
CA GLY A 169 -33.43 -43.32 -11.55
C GLY A 169 -33.49 -44.84 -11.74
N ALA A 170 -32.37 -45.55 -11.67
CA ALA A 170 -32.39 -47.01 -11.67
C ALA A 170 -32.77 -47.51 -10.28
N ARG A 171 -33.95 -48.14 -10.17
CA ARG A 171 -34.37 -48.81 -8.92
C ARG A 171 -33.40 -49.92 -8.57
N SER A 172 -32.86 -49.88 -7.35
CA SER A 172 -32.19 -51.03 -6.76
C SER A 172 -33.06 -52.27 -6.92
N PRO A 173 -32.50 -53.42 -7.33
CA PRO A 173 -33.23 -54.66 -7.26
C PRO A 173 -33.65 -54.85 -5.81
N GLN A 174 -34.96 -54.70 -5.58
CA GLN A 174 -35.58 -54.92 -4.28
C GLN A 174 -35.10 -56.28 -3.78
N PRO A 175 -34.49 -56.38 -2.58
CA PRO A 175 -34.10 -57.69 -2.06
C PRO A 175 -35.34 -58.58 -2.08
N PRO A 176 -35.25 -59.83 -2.55
CA PRO A 176 -36.41 -60.70 -2.65
C PRO A 176 -37.11 -60.70 -1.29
N THR A 177 -38.41 -60.37 -1.30
CA THR A 177 -39.23 -60.39 -0.09
C THR A 177 -39.04 -61.75 0.57
N ALA A 178 -38.56 -61.76 1.81
CA ALA A 178 -38.47 -62.99 2.58
C ALA A 178 -39.83 -63.69 2.54
N PRO A 179 -39.89 -65.00 2.25
CA PRO A 179 -41.17 -65.71 2.20
C PRO A 179 -41.89 -65.56 3.55
N PRO A 180 -43.24 -65.51 3.57
CA PRO A 180 -44.00 -65.35 4.79
C PRO A 180 -43.60 -66.45 5.78
N SER A 181 -43.19 -66.00 6.97
CA SER A 181 -42.83 -66.84 8.11
C SER A 181 -43.94 -67.85 8.39
N GLY A 182 -43.69 -69.08 7.95
CA GLY A 182 -44.59 -70.22 8.10
C GLY A 182 -43.80 -71.41 8.62
N SER A 183 -43.98 -71.66 9.92
CA SER A 183 -43.66 -72.89 10.67
C SER A 183 -42.23 -73.07 11.22
N PRO A 184 -42.11 -73.33 12.54
CA PRO A 184 -40.83 -73.58 13.20
C PRO A 184 -40.42 -75.03 12.96
N SER A 185 -39.34 -75.26 12.24
CA SER A 185 -38.66 -76.56 12.28
C SER A 185 -37.17 -76.43 11.96
N ASN A 186 -36.40 -76.61 13.02
CA ASN A 186 -35.17 -77.40 13.03
C ASN A 186 -33.96 -76.84 12.28
N ILE A 187 -33.22 -75.93 12.94
CA ILE A 187 -31.80 -75.70 12.66
C ILE A 187 -30.99 -76.58 13.63
N PRO A 188 -30.31 -77.64 13.16
CA PRO A 188 -29.23 -78.25 13.93
C PRO A 188 -27.97 -77.42 13.75
N GLY A 189 -27.42 -76.94 14.87
CA GLY A 189 -26.04 -76.45 14.94
C GLY A 189 -25.87 -74.93 14.95
N ARG A 190 -26.07 -74.31 16.11
CA ARG A 190 -25.09 -73.34 16.60
C ARG A 190 -24.89 -73.52 18.09
N SER A 191 -23.76 -74.16 18.38
CA SER A 191 -23.16 -74.30 19.70
C SER A 191 -23.18 -72.96 20.44
N GLY A 192 -23.54 -73.03 21.72
CA GLY A 192 -23.77 -71.88 22.57
C GLY A 192 -22.59 -70.93 22.66
N SER A 193 -22.89 -69.64 22.54
CA SER A 193 -22.15 -68.61 23.24
C SER A 193 -23.06 -68.11 24.36
N THR A 194 -22.68 -68.39 25.61
CA THR A 194 -23.22 -67.72 26.79
C THR A 194 -23.19 -66.21 26.58
N PRO A 195 -24.22 -65.46 27.05
CA PRO A 195 -24.18 -64.01 26.96
C PRO A 195 -22.91 -63.50 27.68
N PRO A 196 -22.14 -62.59 27.06
CA PRO A 196 -20.90 -62.10 27.66
C PRO A 196 -21.22 -61.49 29.03
N ARG A 197 -20.46 -61.90 30.05
CA ARG A 197 -20.66 -61.40 31.41
C ARG A 197 -20.46 -59.88 31.41
N PRO A 198 -21.33 -59.11 32.11
CA PRO A 198 -21.15 -57.67 32.22
C PRO A 198 -19.73 -57.33 32.71
N GLY A 199 -19.01 -56.50 31.96
CA GLY A 199 -17.63 -56.09 32.27
C GLY A 199 -16.51 -56.81 31.50
N GLN A 200 -16.80 -57.90 30.76
CA GLN A 200 -15.76 -58.61 29.97
C GLN A 200 -15.14 -57.73 28.88
N PHE A 201 -15.95 -56.91 28.20
CA PHE A 201 -15.45 -55.98 27.19
C PHE A 201 -14.46 -54.96 27.75
N GLY A 202 -14.70 -54.48 28.98
CA GLY A 202 -13.79 -53.56 29.66
C GLY A 202 -12.46 -54.21 30.04
N LEU A 203 -12.50 -55.47 30.48
CA LEU A 203 -11.30 -56.25 30.78
C LEU A 203 -10.47 -56.56 29.51
N ASP A 204 -11.12 -56.92 28.41
CA ASP A 204 -10.44 -57.19 27.15
C ASP A 204 -9.81 -55.92 26.56
N LEU A 205 -10.48 -54.77 26.70
CA LEU A 205 -9.93 -53.48 26.31
C LEU A 205 -8.76 -53.07 27.20
N ALA A 206 -8.84 -53.31 28.51
CA ALA A 206 -7.77 -53.03 29.47
C ALA A 206 -6.54 -53.92 29.24
N ARG A 207 -6.73 -55.19 28.86
CA ARG A 207 -5.64 -56.09 28.42
C ARG A 207 -5.01 -55.62 27.13
N ARG A 208 -5.81 -55.29 26.11
CA ARG A 208 -5.29 -54.77 24.83
C ARG A 208 -4.52 -53.46 24.96
N ARG A 209 -4.88 -52.62 25.95
CA ARG A 209 -4.20 -51.36 26.25
C ARG A 209 -3.07 -51.49 27.28
N GLY A 210 -2.76 -52.71 27.72
CA GLY A 210 -1.65 -52.98 28.64
C GLY A 210 -1.85 -52.49 30.08
N HIS A 211 -3.09 -52.20 30.47
CA HIS A 211 -3.43 -51.72 31.82
C HIS A 211 -3.54 -52.85 32.85
N LEU A 212 -3.56 -54.11 32.41
CA LEU A 212 -3.50 -55.29 33.27
C LEU A 212 -2.25 -56.09 32.93
N ARG A 213 -1.34 -56.20 33.90
CA ARG A 213 -0.16 -57.06 33.84
C ARG A 213 -0.56 -58.40 34.46
N GLU A 214 -0.61 -59.47 33.66
CA GLU A 214 -0.85 -60.81 34.21
C GLU A 214 0.26 -61.20 35.19
N PRO A 215 -0.05 -61.92 36.29
CA PRO A 215 0.95 -62.54 37.15
C PRO A 215 1.68 -63.69 36.43
#